data_AF-A0A147HVR6-F1
#
_entry.id   AF-A0A147HVR6-F1
#
_cell.length_a   1.000
_cell.length_b   1.000
_cell.length_c   1.000
_cell.angle_alpha   90.00
_cell.angle_beta   90.00
_cell.angle_gamma   90.00
#
_symmetry.space_group_name_H-M   'P 1'
#
loop_
_entity.id
_entity.type
_entity.pdbx_description
1 polymer ?
#
loop_
_entity_poly.entity_id
_entity_poly.type
_entity_poly.pdbx_seq_one_letter_code
_entity_poly.pdbx_strand_id
1 'polypeptide(L)'
;MKRLSLAATLLAATLLATPALAQVDPKVARSIALREQWQWLTRDIAFPAEWDADGRHFHYRKTVPGGFAFVDVDAATQAKRDAFDAGALAKGLGIALG
;
A
#
# COMPACT_ATOMS: atom_id res chain seq x y z
N MET A 1 -9.39 27.90 -46.57
CA MET A 1 -10.15 26.87 -45.83
C MET A 1 -9.40 25.53 -45.75
N LYS A 2 -8.97 24.89 -46.86
CA LYS A 2 -8.23 23.61 -46.84
C LYS A 2 -6.94 23.60 -45.99
N ARG A 3 -6.20 24.71 -45.94
CA ARG A 3 -4.95 24.84 -45.13
C ARG A 3 -5.21 24.91 -43.62
N LEU A 4 -6.35 25.48 -43.19
CA LEU A 4 -6.73 25.50 -41.77
C LEU A 4 -7.20 24.12 -41.30
N SER A 5 -7.89 23.37 -42.16
CA SER A 5 -8.31 21.99 -41.85
C SER A 5 -7.12 21.07 -41.65
N LEU A 6 -6.07 21.18 -42.49
CA LEU A 6 -4.87 20.33 -42.35
C LEU A 6 -4.12 20.58 -41.04
N ALA A 7 -4.02 21.85 -40.62
CA ALA A 7 -3.37 22.23 -39.37
C ALA A 7 -4.15 21.72 -38.14
N ALA A 8 -5.49 21.77 -38.19
CA ALA A 8 -6.34 21.23 -37.14
C ALA A 8 -6.23 19.70 -37.02
N THR A 9 -6.13 18.99 -38.16
CA THR A 9 -5.94 17.52 -38.15
C THR A 9 -4.56 17.12 -37.61
N LEU A 10 -3.51 17.88 -37.96
CA LEU A 10 -2.16 17.67 -37.43
C LEU A 10 -2.08 17.91 -35.92
N LEU A 11 -2.75 18.96 -35.42
CA LEU A 11 -2.83 19.25 -34.00
C LEU A 11 -3.62 18.18 -33.23
N ALA A 12 -4.75 17.71 -33.78
CA ALA A 12 -5.50 16.61 -33.17
C ALA A 12 -4.69 15.30 -33.13
N ALA A 13 -3.91 15.01 -34.17
CA ALA A 13 -3.03 13.83 -34.21
C ALA A 13 -1.89 13.91 -33.18
N THR A 14 -1.31 15.09 -32.94
CA THR A 14 -0.26 15.27 -31.93
C THR A 14 -0.80 15.21 -30.50
N LEU A 15 -1.99 15.77 -30.23
CA LEU A 15 -2.63 15.65 -28.91
C LEU A 15 -3.09 14.22 -28.56
N LEU A 16 -3.43 13.40 -29.57
CA LEU A 16 -3.79 11.99 -29.37
C LEU A 16 -2.58 11.06 -29.26
N ALA A 17 -1.38 11.49 -29.67
CA ALA A 17 -0.15 10.70 -29.57
C ALA A 17 0.56 10.84 -28.21
N THR A 18 0.24 11.87 -27.42
CA THR A 18 0.83 12.12 -26.10
C THR A 18 0.68 11.01 -25.04
N PRO A 19 -0.41 10.21 -24.95
CA PRO A 19 -0.49 9.17 -23.92
C PRO A 19 0.43 7.97 -24.22
N ALA A 20 1.00 7.87 -25.44
CA ALA A 20 1.93 6.79 -25.81
C ALA A 20 3.35 6.99 -25.24
N LEU A 21 3.68 8.17 -24.69
CA LEU A 21 4.98 8.44 -24.06
C LEU A 21 4.96 8.30 -22.54
N ALA A 22 3.87 7.82 -21.95
CA ALA A 22 3.87 7.28 -20.59
C ALA A 22 4.53 5.89 -20.57
N GLN A 23 5.72 5.78 -21.18
CA GLN A 23 6.50 4.57 -21.16
C GLN A 23 7.05 4.45 -19.73
N VAL A 24 6.51 3.48 -18.98
CA VAL A 24 6.97 3.18 -17.62
C VAL A 24 8.47 2.91 -17.71
N ASP A 25 9.31 3.80 -17.15
CA ASP A 25 10.76 3.61 -17.16
C ASP A 25 11.05 2.22 -16.56
N PRO A 26 11.71 1.31 -17.30
CA PRO A 26 12.04 -0.02 -16.78
C PRO A 26 12.81 0.02 -15.45
N LYS A 27 13.51 1.12 -15.15
CA LYS A 27 14.17 1.35 -13.85
C LYS A 27 13.17 1.52 -12.71
N VAL A 28 12.02 2.13 -12.95
CA VAL A 28 10.94 2.26 -11.96
C VAL A 28 10.33 0.89 -11.67
N ALA A 29 10.03 0.10 -12.70
CA ALA A 29 9.53 -1.25 -12.50
C ALA A 29 10.54 -2.12 -11.72
N ARG A 30 11.83 -2.02 -12.05
CA ARG A 30 12.91 -2.72 -11.35
C ARG A 30 13.07 -2.26 -9.90
N SER A 31 12.93 -0.96 -9.61
CA SER A 31 13.05 -0.45 -8.24
C SER A 31 11.89 -0.91 -7.36
N ILE A 32 10.67 -0.97 -7.91
CA ILE A 32 9.50 -1.53 -7.22
C ILE A 32 9.70 -3.03 -6.97
N ALA A 33 10.14 -3.80 -7.97
CA ALA A 33 10.40 -5.23 -7.81
C ALA A 33 11.48 -5.50 -6.74
N LEU A 34 12.55 -4.70 -6.72
CA LEU A 34 13.59 -4.79 -5.70
C LEU A 34 13.04 -4.45 -4.31
N ARG A 35 12.21 -3.42 -4.18
CA ARG A 35 11.55 -3.10 -2.91
C ARG A 35 10.72 -4.29 -2.42
N GLU A 36 9.85 -4.85 -3.26
CA GLU A 36 8.97 -5.95 -2.85
C GLU A 36 9.73 -7.22 -2.45
N GLN A 37 10.85 -7.51 -3.11
CA GLN A 37 11.69 -8.66 -2.77
C GLN A 37 12.38 -8.54 -1.41
N TRP A 38 12.63 -7.31 -0.93
CA TRP A 38 13.49 -7.08 0.23
C TRP A 38 12.76 -6.49 1.43
N GLN A 39 11.75 -5.64 1.23
CA GLN A 39 11.11 -4.88 2.31
C GLN A 39 10.40 -5.77 3.35
N TRP A 40 10.06 -7.01 2.98
CA TRP A 40 9.36 -7.97 3.84
C TRP A 40 10.26 -9.09 4.41
N LEU A 41 11.56 -9.09 4.09
CA LEU A 41 12.47 -10.16 4.54
C LEU A 41 12.76 -10.07 6.04
N THR A 42 12.81 -8.86 6.59
CA THR A 42 13.04 -8.67 8.02
C THR A 42 11.72 -8.81 8.77
N ARG A 43 11.61 -9.91 9.51
CA ARG A 43 10.43 -10.23 10.32
C ARG A 43 10.54 -9.62 11.71
N ASP A 44 9.38 -9.39 12.32
CA ASP A 44 9.23 -8.97 13.70
C ASP A 44 9.87 -7.62 14.04
N ILE A 45 10.08 -6.75 13.05
CA ILE A 45 10.43 -5.34 13.32
C ILE A 45 9.21 -4.67 13.93
N ALA A 46 9.28 -4.34 15.21
CA ALA A 46 8.27 -3.54 15.88
C ALA A 46 8.36 -2.07 15.45
N PHE A 47 7.20 -1.48 15.19
CA PHE A 47 7.03 -0.05 14.95
C PHE A 47 6.74 0.66 16.28
N PRO A 48 6.79 2.02 16.31
CA PRO A 48 6.39 2.77 17.49
C PRO A 48 5.02 2.33 18.01
N ALA A 49 4.92 2.22 19.33
CA ALA A 49 3.67 1.88 20.01
C ALA A 49 2.83 3.13 20.24
N GLU A 50 1.51 2.94 20.19
CA GLU A 50 0.51 3.93 20.58
C GLU A 50 -0.21 3.45 21.84
N TRP A 51 -0.47 4.37 22.75
CA TRP A 51 -1.16 4.08 24.02
C TRP A 51 -2.66 4.23 23.86
N ASP A 52 -3.40 3.30 24.46
CA ASP A 52 -4.83 3.43 24.58
C ASP A 52 -5.18 4.56 25.55
N ALA A 53 -6.36 5.15 25.40
CA ALA A 53 -6.77 6.34 26.15
C ALA A 53 -6.76 6.14 27.68
N ASP A 54 -6.96 4.90 28.15
CA ASP A 54 -6.97 4.54 29.56
C ASP A 54 -5.58 4.17 30.11
N GLY A 55 -4.55 4.11 29.26
CA GLY A 55 -3.17 3.77 29.61
C GLY A 55 -2.96 2.32 30.08
N ARG A 56 -3.97 1.45 30.04
CA ARG A 56 -3.84 0.05 30.46
C ARG A 56 -3.23 -0.82 29.38
N HIS A 57 -3.43 -0.45 28.13
CA HIS A 57 -2.92 -1.15 26.96
C HIS A 57 -2.11 -0.20 26.08
N PHE A 58 -1.20 -0.79 25.33
CA PHE A 58 -0.61 -0.14 24.17
C PHE A 58 -0.57 -1.13 23.02
N HIS A 59 -0.65 -0.61 21.80
CA HIS A 59 -0.65 -1.41 20.60
C HIS A 59 0.45 -0.96 19.64
N TYR A 60 0.95 -1.90 18.86
CA TYR A 60 1.95 -1.65 17.84
C TYR A 60 1.75 -2.59 16.66
N ARG A 61 2.36 -2.26 15.52
CA ARG A 61 2.45 -3.21 14.39
C ARG A 61 3.85 -3.77 14.26
N LYS A 62 3.97 -4.97 13.72
CA LYS A 62 5.25 -5.58 13.37
C LYS A 62 5.24 -6.14 11.96
N THR A 63 6.42 -6.21 11.32
CA THR A 63 6.55 -6.87 10.02
C THR A 63 6.30 -8.37 10.14
N VAL A 64 5.53 -8.90 9.19
CA VAL A 64 5.30 -10.34 8.97
C VAL A 64 5.39 -10.62 7.46
N PRO A 65 5.52 -11.89 7.03
CA PRO A 65 5.47 -12.20 5.60
C PRO A 65 4.20 -11.61 4.95
N GLY A 66 4.39 -10.81 3.91
CA GLY A 66 3.30 -10.21 3.15
C GLY A 66 2.63 -8.99 3.79
N GLY A 67 3.16 -8.44 4.90
CA GLY A 67 2.64 -7.20 5.45
C GLY A 67 2.93 -6.99 6.94
N PHE A 68 1.87 -6.72 7.71
CA PHE A 68 1.95 -6.38 9.13
C PHE A 68 0.97 -7.18 9.98
N ALA A 69 1.39 -7.54 11.19
CA ALA A 69 0.51 -7.97 12.26
C ALA A 69 0.37 -6.84 13.29
N PHE A 70 -0.81 -6.71 13.89
CA PHE A 70 -1.11 -5.70 14.91
C PHE A 70 -1.22 -6.40 16.27
N VAL A 71 -0.44 -5.93 17.23
CA VAL A 71 -0.27 -6.54 18.54
C VAL A 71 -0.81 -5.58 19.59
N ASP A 72 -1.69 -6.08 20.44
CA ASP A 72 -2.13 -5.41 21.66
C ASP A 72 -1.35 -5.98 22.86
N VAL A 73 -0.95 -5.10 23.77
CA VAL A 73 -0.18 -5.47 24.95
C VAL A 73 -0.82 -4.88 26.19
N ASP A 74 -1.13 -5.75 27.14
CA ASP A 74 -1.51 -5.34 28.49
C ASP A 74 -0.26 -4.83 29.22
N ALA A 75 -0.30 -3.58 29.70
CA ALA A 75 0.86 -2.92 30.28
C ALA A 75 1.26 -3.47 31.66
N ALA A 76 0.31 -4.05 32.40
CA ALA A 76 0.55 -4.57 33.76
C ALA A 76 1.16 -5.98 33.73
N THR A 77 0.70 -6.81 32.81
CA THR A 77 1.06 -8.24 32.71
C THR A 77 2.03 -8.53 31.58
N GLN A 78 2.21 -7.60 30.65
CA GLN A 78 2.96 -7.77 29.40
C GLN A 78 2.40 -8.85 28.47
N ALA A 79 1.17 -9.32 28.74
CA ALA A 79 0.49 -10.28 27.90
C ALA A 79 0.25 -9.67 26.51
N LYS A 80 0.61 -10.42 25.47
CA LYS A 80 0.45 -10.01 24.07
C LYS A 80 -0.65 -10.82 23.42
N ARG A 81 -1.45 -10.16 22.59
CA ARG A 81 -2.48 -10.78 21.75
C ARG A 81 -2.59 -10.04 20.42
N ASP A 82 -3.28 -10.65 19.47
CA ASP A 82 -3.69 -9.95 18.27
C ASP A 82 -4.62 -8.79 18.65
N ALA A 83 -4.37 -7.59 18.11
CA ALA A 83 -5.19 -6.41 18.40
C ALA A 83 -6.64 -6.57 17.90
N PHE A 84 -6.82 -7.35 16.82
CA PHE A 84 -8.12 -7.73 16.26
C PHE A 84 -7.98 -8.98 15.39
N ASP A 85 -9.11 -9.63 15.09
CA ASP A 85 -9.15 -10.76 14.17
C ASP A 85 -9.14 -10.28 12.70
N ALA A 86 -7.94 -10.24 12.12
CA ALA A 86 -7.75 -9.82 10.73
C ALA A 86 -8.45 -10.75 9.72
N GLY A 87 -8.59 -12.04 10.03
CA GLY A 87 -9.25 -13.02 9.17
C GLY A 87 -10.76 -12.79 9.11
N ALA A 88 -11.38 -12.53 10.25
CA ALA A 88 -12.79 -12.16 10.34
C ALA A 88 -13.07 -10.85 9.61
N LEU A 89 -12.21 -9.84 9.75
CA LEU A 89 -12.34 -8.56 9.02
C LEU A 89 -12.22 -8.75 7.52
N ALA A 90 -11.19 -9.47 7.04
CA ALA A 90 -11.01 -9.74 5.61
C ALA A 90 -12.22 -10.48 5.02
N LYS A 91 -12.74 -11.48 5.72
CA LYS A 91 -13.95 -12.21 5.32
C LYS A 91 -15.17 -11.29 5.27
N GLY A 92 -15.39 -10.48 6.31
CA GLY A 92 -16.52 -9.56 6.37
C GLY A 92 -16.47 -8.50 5.27
N LEU A 93 -15.30 -7.93 5.02
CA LEU A 93 -15.08 -6.95 3.95
C LEU A 93 -15.25 -7.56 2.56
N GLY A 94 -14.74 -8.78 2.32
CA GLY A 94 -14.98 -9.49 1.06
C GLY A 94 -16.47 -9.74 0.79
N ILE A 95 -17.24 -10.09 1.82
CA ILE A 95 -18.70 -10.22 1.69
C ILE A 95 -19.36 -8.88 1.37
N ALA A 96 -18.92 -7.79 2.01
CA ALA A 96 -19.54 -6.48 1.86
C ALA A 96 -19.18 -5.77 0.55
N LEU A 97 -18.00 -6.06 -0.01
CA LEU A 97 -17.43 -5.33 -1.16
C LEU A 97 -17.41 -6.15 -2.47
N GLY A 98 -17.54 -7.48 -2.40
CA GLY A 98 -17.52 -8.38 -3.57
C GLY A 98 -16.13 -8.86 -3.95
#